data_AF-A0A2V8WW68-F1
#
_entry.id   AF-A0A2V8WW68-F1
#
_cell.length_a   1.000
_cell.length_b   1.000
_cell.length_c   1.000
_cell.angle_alpha   90.00
_cell.angle_beta   90.00
_cell.angle_gamma   90.00
#
_symmetry.space_group_name_H-M   'P 1'
#
loop_
_entity.id
_entity.type
_entity.pdbx_description
1 polymer ?
#
loop_
_entity_poly.entity_id
_entity_poly.type
_entity_poly.pdbx_seq_one_letter_code
_entity_poly.pdbx_strand_id
1 'polypeptide(L)' 'MPEANLFLMFTQRLNTLGVAYMVSGSVAVIIYGEPRLTHDVDLIVVLDRGHIARLPEVFPPAEFYCPPAEVIAVEVAR' A
#
# COMPACT_ATOMS: atom_id res chain seq x y z
N MET A 1 13.07 16.24 14.35
CA MET A 1 12.82 15.74 12.98
C MET A 1 11.32 15.57 12.85
N PRO A 2 10.65 16.02 11.78
CA PRO A 2 9.25 15.68 11.60
C PRO A 2 9.14 14.16 11.60
N GLU A 3 8.21 13.63 12.40
CA GLU A 3 7.91 12.21 12.43
C GLU A 3 7.51 11.78 11.01
N ALA A 4 8.07 10.67 10.51
CA ALA A 4 7.72 10.18 9.19
C ALA A 4 6.22 9.86 9.18
N ASN A 5 5.45 10.51 8.30
CA ASN A 5 4.04 10.15 8.13
C ASN A 5 3.98 8.82 7.37
N LEU A 6 3.89 7.73 8.12
CA LEU A 6 3.89 6.36 7.60
C LEU A 6 2.75 6.11 6.60
N PHE A 7 1.64 6.84 6.70
CA PHE A 7 0.54 6.73 5.73
C PHE A 7 0.91 7.32 4.37
N LEU A 8 1.56 8.49 4.37
CA LEU A 8 2.02 9.14 3.14
C LEU A 8 3.10 8.32 2.43
N MET A 9 3.90 7.56 3.18
CA MET A 9 4.90 6.64 2.63
C MET A 9 4.28 5.66 1.62
N PHE A 10 3.08 5.13 1.86
CA PHE A 10 2.42 4.23 0.90
C PHE A 10 1.47 4.96 -0.05
N THR A 11 0.62 5.84 0.48
CA THR A 11 -0.45 6.47 -0.30
C THR A 11 0.05 7.41 -1.40
N GLN A 12 1.12 8.18 -1.16
CA GLN A 12 1.67 9.06 -2.20
C GLN A 12 2.23 8.27 -3.38
N ARG A 13 2.87 7.13 -3.11
CA ARG A 13 3.41 6.24 -4.16
C ARG A 13 2.30 5.62 -5.00
N LEU A 14 1.22 5.16 -4.36
CA LEU A 14 0.04 4.65 -5.05
C LEU A 14 -0.65 5.74 -5.89
N ASN A 15 -0.74 6.97 -5.36
CA ASN A 15 -1.26 8.12 -6.11
C ASN A 15 -0.42 8.43 -7.37
N THR A 16 0.91 8.34 -7.29
CA THR A 16 1.80 8.51 -8.46
C THR A 16 1.55 7.45 -9.54
N LEU A 17 1.16 6.24 -9.16
CA LEU A 17 0.79 5.20 -10.11
C LEU A 17 -0.64 5.34 -10.66
N GLY A 18 -1.48 6.20 -10.07
CA GLY A 18 -2.90 6.29 -10.40
C GLY A 18 -3.71 5.08 -9.91
N VAL A 19 -3.21 4.34 -8.92
CA VAL A 19 -3.86 3.15 -8.38
C VAL A 19 -4.96 3.56 -7.42
N ALA A 20 -6.19 3.06 -7.64
CA ALA A 20 -7.26 3.20 -6.67
C ALA A 20 -6.97 2.33 -5.44
N TYR A 21 -7.12 2.90 -4.25
CA TYR A 21 -6.95 2.18 -3.00
C TYR A 21 -7.94 2.64 -1.92
N MET A 22 -8.12 1.81 -0.90
CA MET A 22 -8.89 2.12 0.29
C MET A 22 -8.06 1.78 1.53
N VAL A 23 -8.06 2.69 2.51
CA VAL A 23 -7.50 2.40 3.84
C VAL A 23 -8.43 1.46 4.60
N SER A 24 -7.88 0.40 5.16
CA SER A 24 -8.62 -0.63 5.90
C SER A 24 -7.97 -0.92 7.25
N GLY A 25 -8.45 -1.98 7.90
CA GLY A 25 -7.85 -2.55 9.11
C GLY A 25 -7.76 -1.57 10.27
N SER A 26 -6.69 -1.68 11.05
CA SER A 26 -6.50 -0.92 12.29
C SER A 26 -6.53 0.60 12.07
N VAL A 27 -6.02 1.05 10.93
CA VAL A 27 -5.95 2.48 10.58
C VAL A 27 -7.33 3.06 10.33
N ALA A 28 -8.20 2.33 9.63
CA ALA A 28 -9.58 2.73 9.47
C ALA A 28 -10.30 2.82 10.82
N VAL A 29 -10.01 1.88 11.75
CA VAL A 29 -10.58 1.91 13.10
C VAL A 29 -10.07 3.10 13.92
N ILE A 30 -8.81 3.50 13.78
CA ILE A 30 -8.29 4.71 14.45
C ILE A 30 -9.06 5.97 14.00
N ILE A 31 -9.49 6.03 12.74
CA ILE A 31 -10.23 7.18 12.18
C ILE A 31 -11.71 7.15 12.57
N TYR A 32 -12.35 5.98 12.51
CA TYR A 32 -13.82 5.86 12.63
C TYR A 32 -14.31 5.18 13.92
N GLY A 33 -13.39 4.76 14.80
CA GLY A 33 -13.68 4.04 16.04
C GLY A 33 -12.73 4.45 17.16
N GLU A 34 -12.35 3.49 18.01
CA GLU A 34 -11.46 3.74 19.15
C GLU A 34 -9.98 3.63 18.74
N PRO A 35 -9.16 4.67 18.99
CA PRO A 35 -7.73 4.64 18.69
C PRO A 35 -7.00 3.50 19.43
N ARG A 36 -6.15 2.78 18.70
CA ARG A 36 -5.26 1.74 19.23
C ARG A 36 -3.88 1.81 18.61
N LEU A 37 -2.89 1.25 19.30
CA LEU A 37 -1.58 1.03 18.69
C LEU A 37 -1.69 -0.02 17.58
N THR A 38 -1.12 0.28 16.42
CA THR A 38 -0.99 -0.66 15.30
C THR A 38 0.45 -0.60 14.79
N HIS A 39 0.98 -1.74 14.36
CA HIS A 39 2.36 -1.85 13.85
C HIS A 39 2.44 -1.82 12.33
N ASP A 40 1.28 -1.90 11.66
CA ASP A 40 1.12 -2.01 10.23
C ASP A 40 0.03 -1.08 9.70
N VAL A 41 -0.06 -1.01 8.37
CA VAL A 41 -1.06 -0.27 7.62
C VAL A 41 -1.67 -1.22 6.59
N ASP A 42 -2.98 -1.41 6.64
CA ASP A 42 -3.72 -2.23 5.69
C ASP A 42 -4.29 -1.36 4.57
N LEU A 43 -3.96 -1.69 3.32
CA LEU A 43 -4.50 -1.04 2.13
C LEU A 43 -5.11 -2.09 1.20
N ILE A 44 -6.34 -1.85 0.77
CA ILE A 44 -6.96 -2.59 -0.34
C ILE A 44 -6.61 -1.82 -1.61
N VAL A 45 -6.00 -2.48 -2.60
CA VAL A 45 -5.54 -1.84 -3.85
C VAL A 45 -6.17 -2.50 -5.06
N VAL A 46 -6.55 -1.70 -6.06
CA VAL A 46 -7.08 -2.20 -7.34
C VAL A 46 -5.97 -2.12 -8.37
N LEU A 47 -5.40 -3.28 -8.71
CA LEU A 47 -4.27 -3.39 -9.63
C LEU A 47 -4.70 -4.01 -10.95
N ASP A 48 -4.12 -3.51 -12.03
CA ASP A 48 -4.15 -4.17 -13.33
C ASP A 48 -2.72 -4.61 -13.70
N ARG A 49 -2.55 -5.25 -14.85
CA ARG A 49 -1.22 -5.72 -15.29
C ARG A 49 -0.21 -4.58 -15.44
N GLY A 50 -0.64 -3.39 -15.86
CA GLY A 50 0.21 -2.21 -15.98
C GLY A 50 0.66 -1.70 -14.62
N HIS A 51 -0.26 -1.66 -13.64
CA HIS A 51 0.07 -1.32 -12.26
C HIS A 51 1.07 -2.30 -11.64
N ILE A 52 0.86 -3.61 -11.81
CA ILE A 52 1.75 -4.65 -11.25
C ILE A 52 3.18 -4.49 -11.78
N ALA A 53 3.34 -4.27 -13.09
CA ALA A 53 4.65 -4.08 -13.70
C ALA A 53 5.39 -2.84 -13.18
N ARG A 54 4.65 -1.81 -12.74
CA ARG A 54 5.19 -0.53 -12.29
C ARG A 54 5.33 -0.39 -10.77
N LEU A 55 4.79 -1.33 -9.98
CA LEU A 55 4.93 -1.31 -8.52
C LEU A 55 6.40 -1.20 -8.05
N PRO A 56 7.38 -1.91 -8.65
CA PRO A 56 8.78 -1.77 -8.27
C PRO A 56 9.39 -0.39 -8.53
N GLU A 57 8.79 0.42 -9.42
CA GLU A 57 9.26 1.79 -9.71
C GLU A 57 9.03 2.72 -8.52
N VAL A 58 7.95 2.51 -7.77
CA VAL A 58 7.58 3.35 -6.62
C VAL A 58 7.92 2.69 -5.28
N PHE A 59 8.05 1.37 -5.24
CA PHE A 59 8.51 0.59 -4.08
C PHE A 59 9.82 -0.14 -4.41
N PRO A 60 10.97 0.57 -4.39
CA PRO A 60 12.23 0.00 -4.82
C PRO A 60 12.71 -1.11 -3.85
N PRO A 61 13.32 -2.21 -4.36
CA PRO A 61 13.79 -3.33 -3.53
C PRO A 61 14.78 -2.98 -2.42
N ALA A 62 15.50 -1.86 -2.56
CA ALA A 62 16.44 -1.37 -1.56
C ALA A 62 15.74 -0.80 -0.30
N GLU A 63 14.49 -0.37 -0.43
CA GLU A 63 13.69 0.20 0.65
C GLU A 63 12.56 -0.73 1.09
N PHE A 64 11.99 -1.51 0.15
CA PHE A 64 10.81 -2.32 0.37
C PHE A 64 10.99 -3.72 -0.19
N TYR A 65 10.45 -4.71 0.53
CA TYR A 65 10.12 -5.98 -0.10
C TYR A 65 8.82 -5.81 -0.91
N CYS A 66 8.87 -6.12 -2.21
CA CYS A 66 7.71 -6.27 -3.07
C CYS A 66 7.70 -7.71 -3.60
N PRO A 67 6.58 -8.46 -3.46
CA PRO A 67 6.49 -9.80 -4.04
C PRO A 67 6.74 -9.79 -5.56
N PRO A 68 7.19 -10.91 -6.16
CA PRO A 68 7.30 -11.04 -7.61
C PRO A 68 5.96 -10.76 -8.31
N ALA A 69 6.02 -10.20 -9.51
CA ALA A 69 4.84 -9.80 -10.27
C ALA A 69 3.85 -10.96 -10.49
N GLU A 70 4.36 -12.19 -10.61
CA GLU A 70 3.58 -13.41 -10.77
C GLU A 70 2.73 -13.72 -9.53
N VAL A 71 3.29 -13.49 -8.33
CA VAL A 71 2.57 -13.68 -7.06
C VAL A 71 1.46 -12.64 -6.96
N ILE A 72 1.76 -11.38 -7.25
CA ILE A 72 0.78 -10.29 -7.22
C ILE A 72 -0.35 -10.56 -8.22
N ALA A 73 -0.02 -11.02 -9.43
CA ALA A 73 -1.02 -11.35 -10.46
C ALA A 73 -1.97 -12.47 -10.03
N VAL A 74 -1.49 -13.48 -9.29
CA VAL A 74 -2.33 -14.54 -8.72
C VAL A 74 -3.27 -13.99 -7.65
N GLU A 75 -2.76 -13.15 -6.74
CA GLU A 75 -3.56 -12.58 -5.65
C GLU A 75 -4.64 -11.60 -6.15
N VAL A 76 -4.36 -10.84 -7.22
CA VAL A 76 -5.35 -9.95 -7.86
C VAL A 76 -6.49 -10.73 -8.53
N ALA A 77 -6.28 -11.99 -8.89
CA ALA A 77 -7.27 -12.84 -9.55
C ALA A 77 -8.16 -13.64 -8.58
N ARG A 78 -7.95 -13.51 -7.27
CA ARG A 78 -8.77 -14.16 -6.22
C ARG A 78 -10.06 -13.38 -5.94
#